data_AF-A0A0F9Q6M9-F1
#
_entry.id   AF-A0A0F9Q6M9-F1
#
_cell.length_a   1.000
_cell.length_b   1.000
_cell.length_c   1.000
_cell.angle_alpha   90.00
_cell.angle_beta   90.00
_cell.angle_gamma   90.00
#
_symmetry.space_group_name_H-M   'P 1'
#
loop_
_entity.id
_entity.type
_entity.pdbx_description
1 polymer ?
#
loop_
_entity_poly.entity_id
_entity_poly.type
_entity_poly.pdbx_seq_one_letter_code
_entity_poly.pdbx_strand_id
1 'polypeptide(L)'
;MFREAGIEDPANAQGIIKYFKNKRQKQQEYEETKEKTINYIKNASSVFEEITFSKIILKTGIDPNDLEEIVEDLIVTGKLNAKIRKNGIVFIEENPLIDIALATVDVLQDIKDDTELISYYTSYIEDIFDKTEDIEEFLKSHLANEFEKIRYAWQDYKDGKISRKELIKKGIKQIGKKFVKIFI
;
A
#
# COMPACT_ATOMS: atom_id res chain seq x y z
N MET A 1 -33.09 -3.66 51.60
CA MET A 1 -32.34 -3.81 50.33
C MET A 1 -32.04 -2.52 49.59
N PHE A 2 -32.76 -1.40 49.78
CA PHE A 2 -32.42 -0.11 49.10
C PHE A 2 -31.70 0.94 49.98
N ARG A 3 -31.56 0.72 51.30
CA ARG A 3 -30.86 1.64 52.22
C ARG A 3 -29.35 1.38 52.38
N GLU A 4 -28.85 0.23 51.96
CA GLU A 4 -27.41 -0.12 52.08
C GLU A 4 -26.54 0.42 50.93
N ALA A 5 -27.15 1.07 49.92
CA ALA A 5 -26.45 1.58 48.74
C ALA A 5 -26.45 3.12 48.60
N GLY A 6 -26.93 3.86 49.60
CA GLY A 6 -26.89 5.34 49.59
C GLY A 6 -27.74 6.03 48.52
N ILE A 7 -28.78 5.38 48.00
CA ILE A 7 -29.70 5.97 47.01
C ILE A 7 -30.94 6.51 47.74
N GLU A 8 -31.02 7.84 47.86
CA GLU A 8 -32.10 8.52 48.62
C GLU A 8 -33.42 8.66 47.84
N ASP A 9 -33.44 8.45 46.52
CA ASP A 9 -34.67 8.51 45.70
C ASP A 9 -34.66 7.49 44.54
N PRO A 10 -35.57 6.49 44.51
CA PRO A 10 -35.71 5.50 43.44
C PRO A 10 -35.99 6.10 42.05
N ALA A 11 -36.64 7.28 41.96
CA ALA A 11 -36.89 7.96 40.70
C ALA A 11 -35.59 8.50 40.07
N ASN A 12 -34.64 8.92 40.92
CA ASN A 12 -33.33 9.39 40.48
C ASN A 12 -32.47 8.22 39.95
N ALA A 13 -32.59 7.02 40.53
CA ALA A 13 -31.92 5.82 40.05
C ALA A 13 -32.39 5.38 38.65
N GLN A 14 -33.69 5.47 38.35
CA GLN A 14 -34.21 5.16 37.01
C GLN A 14 -33.72 6.15 35.94
N GLY A 15 -33.63 7.43 36.29
CA GLY A 15 -33.05 8.46 35.42
C GLY A 15 -31.58 8.20 35.09
N ILE A 16 -30.78 7.83 36.10
CA ILE A 16 -29.36 7.48 35.95
C ILE A 16 -29.18 6.22 35.08
N ILE A 17 -29.97 5.17 35.31
CA ILE A 17 -29.93 3.94 34.51
C ILE A 17 -30.27 4.23 33.04
N LYS A 18 -31.31 5.04 32.78
CA LYS A 18 -31.70 5.44 31.42
C LYS A 18 -30.60 6.26 30.73
N TYR A 19 -29.96 7.19 31.45
CA TYR A 19 -28.82 7.96 30.93
C TYR A 19 -27.66 7.06 30.50
N PHE A 20 -27.24 6.12 31.35
CA PHE A 20 -26.14 5.21 31.01
C PHE A 20 -26.50 4.23 29.90
N LYS A 21 -27.76 3.75 29.84
CA LYS A 21 -28.23 2.89 28.75
C LYS A 21 -28.22 3.63 27.41
N ASN A 22 -28.74 4.86 27.37
CA ASN A 22 -28.72 5.69 26.17
C ASN A 22 -27.29 6.05 25.73
N LYS A 23 -26.40 6.34 26.69
CA LYS A 23 -24.98 6.60 26.40
C LYS A 23 -24.30 5.39 25.76
N ARG A 24 -24.55 4.17 26.28
CA ARG A 24 -24.02 2.93 25.70
C ARG A 24 -24.60 2.65 24.30
N GLN A 25 -25.90 2.85 24.10
CA GLN A 25 -26.53 2.67 22.79
C GLN A 25 -25.95 3.61 21.74
N LYS A 26 -25.83 4.91 22.04
CA LYS A 26 -25.20 5.87 21.12
C LYS A 26 -23.76 5.50 20.78
N GLN A 27 -23.01 4.98 21.75
CA GLN A 27 -21.64 4.54 21.52
C GLN A 27 -21.59 3.30 20.63
N GLN A 28 -22.51 2.35 20.80
CA GLN A 28 -22.63 1.17 19.93
C GLN A 28 -23.02 1.58 18.50
N GLU A 29 -24.01 2.45 18.34
CA GLU A 29 -24.44 2.97 17.03
C GLU A 29 -23.30 3.69 16.30
N TYR A 30 -22.47 4.43 17.04
CA TYR A 30 -21.28 5.06 16.49
C TYR A 30 -20.25 4.05 16.01
N GLU A 31 -19.91 3.04 16.82
CA GLU A 31 -18.95 2.00 16.41
C GLU A 31 -19.44 1.20 15.19
N GLU A 32 -20.73 0.89 15.11
CA GLU A 32 -21.34 0.25 13.94
C GLU A 32 -21.22 1.12 12.70
N THR A 33 -21.47 2.43 12.83
CA THR A 33 -21.35 3.40 11.74
C THR A 33 -19.90 3.56 11.29
N LYS A 34 -18.96 3.57 12.23
CA LYS A 34 -17.52 3.61 11.97
C LYS A 34 -17.05 2.36 11.23
N GLU A 35 -17.43 1.18 11.69
CA GLU A 35 -17.06 -0.09 11.03
C GLU A 35 -17.63 -0.19 9.61
N LYS A 36 -18.91 0.17 9.45
CA LYS A 36 -19.55 0.28 8.13
C LYS A 36 -18.80 1.26 7.22
N THR A 37 -18.32 2.37 7.76
CA THR A 37 -17.55 3.38 7.00
C THR A 37 -16.22 2.83 6.53
N ILE A 38 -15.46 2.20 7.43
CA ILE A 38 -14.18 1.56 7.10
C ILE A 38 -14.36 0.51 6.00
N ASN A 39 -15.36 -0.36 6.13
CA ASN A 39 -15.64 -1.41 5.14
C ASN A 39 -16.04 -0.82 3.78
N TYR A 40 -16.83 0.25 3.78
CA TYR A 40 -17.20 0.93 2.54
C TYR A 40 -15.98 1.56 1.84
N ILE A 41 -15.08 2.20 2.59
CA ILE A 41 -13.86 2.81 2.03
C ILE A 41 -12.94 1.73 1.44
N LYS A 42 -12.73 0.61 2.15
CA LYS A 42 -11.93 -0.52 1.64
C LYS A 42 -12.52 -1.16 0.38
N ASN A 43 -13.84 -1.30 0.31
CA ASN A 43 -14.48 -1.79 -0.90
C ASN A 43 -14.45 -0.75 -2.03
N ALA A 44 -14.44 0.54 -1.69
CA ALA A 44 -14.31 1.59 -2.69
C ALA A 44 -12.92 1.60 -3.33
N SER A 45 -11.85 1.26 -2.59
CA SER A 45 -10.49 1.25 -3.12
C SER A 45 -10.23 0.17 -4.17
N SER A 46 -11.07 -0.87 -4.25
CA SER A 46 -10.98 -1.89 -5.30
C SER A 46 -11.81 -1.58 -6.54
N VAL A 47 -12.64 -0.54 -6.50
CA VAL A 47 -13.62 -0.22 -7.56
C VAL A 47 -13.41 1.17 -8.15
N PHE A 48 -12.92 2.12 -7.36
CA PHE A 48 -12.75 3.52 -7.75
C PHE A 48 -11.29 3.94 -7.61
N GLU A 49 -10.82 4.79 -8.51
CA GLU A 49 -9.55 5.51 -8.35
C GLU A 49 -9.69 6.65 -7.33
N GLU A 50 -10.86 7.30 -7.27
CA GLU A 50 -11.14 8.40 -6.34
C GLU A 50 -12.57 8.30 -5.80
N ILE A 51 -12.76 8.67 -4.53
CA ILE A 51 -14.06 8.81 -3.91
C ILE A 51 -14.17 10.10 -3.10
N THR A 52 -15.26 10.84 -3.30
CA THR A 52 -15.53 12.07 -2.54
C THR A 52 -16.02 11.78 -1.12
N PHE A 53 -15.67 12.64 -0.16
CA PHE A 53 -16.19 12.55 1.22
C PHE A 53 -17.71 12.62 1.28
N SER A 54 -18.34 13.47 0.47
CA SER A 54 -19.81 13.57 0.40
C SER A 54 -20.47 12.23 0.05
N LYS A 55 -19.87 11.46 -0.88
CA LYS A 55 -20.38 10.12 -1.26
C LYS A 55 -20.23 9.12 -0.11
N ILE A 56 -19.14 9.19 0.66
CA ILE A 56 -18.94 8.33 1.83
C ILE A 56 -19.98 8.65 2.89
N ILE A 57 -20.10 9.93 3.27
CA ILE A 57 -21.07 10.43 4.27
C ILE A 57 -22.49 9.98 3.91
N LEU A 58 -22.92 10.20 2.66
CA LEU A 58 -24.26 9.81 2.19
C LEU A 58 -24.51 8.30 2.27
N LYS A 59 -23.48 7.46 2.12
CA LYS A 59 -23.63 6.00 2.11
C LYS A 59 -23.54 5.39 3.50
N THR A 60 -22.72 5.96 4.37
CA THR A 60 -22.40 5.36 5.66
C THR A 60 -23.22 6.00 6.78
N GLY A 61 -23.48 7.30 6.69
CA GLY A 61 -24.13 8.11 7.74
C GLY A 61 -23.14 8.65 8.78
N ILE A 62 -21.84 8.55 8.53
CA ILE A 62 -20.80 9.05 9.45
C ILE A 62 -20.83 10.58 9.53
N ASP A 63 -20.47 11.12 10.69
CA ASP A 63 -20.27 12.56 10.83
C ASP A 63 -19.11 13.03 9.94
N PRO A 64 -19.24 14.18 9.25
CA PRO A 64 -18.17 14.71 8.41
C PRO A 64 -16.85 14.96 9.16
N ASN A 65 -16.90 15.36 10.44
CA ASN A 65 -15.71 15.64 11.23
C ASN A 65 -14.97 14.34 11.62
N ASP A 66 -15.72 13.26 11.86
CA ASP A 66 -15.15 11.96 12.22
C ASP A 66 -14.57 11.24 10.99
N LEU A 67 -15.12 11.51 9.80
CA LEU A 67 -14.67 10.86 8.57
C LEU A 67 -13.20 11.15 8.25
N GLU A 68 -12.76 12.40 8.40
CA GLU A 68 -11.39 12.79 8.09
C GLU A 68 -10.41 12.05 9.01
N GLU A 69 -10.68 12.03 10.33
CA GLU A 69 -9.87 11.30 11.31
C GLU A 69 -9.81 9.79 11.01
N ILE A 70 -10.95 9.17 10.65
CA ILE A 70 -11.00 7.75 10.27
C ILE A 70 -10.11 7.48 9.05
N VAL A 71 -10.17 8.35 8.04
CA VAL A 71 -9.40 8.19 6.81
C VAL A 71 -7.90 8.39 7.08
N GLU A 72 -7.55 9.40 7.88
CA GLU A 72 -6.18 9.63 8.32
C GLU A 72 -5.63 8.43 9.08
N ASP A 73 -6.36 7.88 10.06
CA ASP A 73 -5.93 6.70 10.82
C ASP A 73 -5.72 5.48 9.90
N LEU A 74 -6.61 5.26 8.93
CA LEU A 74 -6.47 4.16 7.98
C LEU A 74 -5.22 4.31 7.11
N ILE A 75 -4.87 5.53 6.69
CA ILE A 75 -3.66 5.81 5.91
C ILE A 75 -2.41 5.66 6.78
N VAL A 76 -2.39 6.29 7.96
CA VAL A 76 -1.25 6.28 8.89
C VAL A 76 -0.96 4.87 9.39
N THR A 77 -1.98 4.04 9.62
CA THR A 77 -1.82 2.64 10.03
C THR A 77 -1.53 1.68 8.87
N GLY A 78 -1.42 2.18 7.63
CA GLY A 78 -1.15 1.37 6.44
C GLY A 78 -2.29 0.43 6.04
N LYS A 79 -3.50 0.63 6.56
CA LYS A 79 -4.71 -0.14 6.22
C LYS A 79 -5.38 0.37 4.93
N LEU A 80 -4.95 1.51 4.43
CA LEU A 80 -5.46 2.14 3.23
C LEU A 80 -4.32 2.86 2.49
N ASN A 81 -4.01 2.42 1.27
CA ASN A 81 -3.08 3.13 0.40
C ASN A 81 -3.80 4.23 -0.38
N ALA A 82 -3.76 5.46 0.15
CA ALA A 82 -4.48 6.58 -0.43
C ALA A 82 -3.86 7.94 -0.08
N LYS A 83 -4.29 8.97 -0.80
CA LYS A 83 -4.01 10.38 -0.50
C LYS A 83 -5.31 11.15 -0.29
N ILE A 84 -5.36 11.95 0.77
CA ILE A 84 -6.45 12.89 1.01
C ILE A 84 -6.32 14.07 0.05
N ARG A 85 -7.44 14.45 -0.55
CA ARG A 85 -7.63 15.69 -1.32
C ARG A 85 -8.75 16.50 -0.69
N LYS A 86 -8.85 17.77 -1.09
CA LYS A 86 -9.83 18.74 -0.57
C LYS A 86 -11.27 18.20 -0.44
N ASN A 87 -11.70 17.34 -1.37
CA ASN A 87 -13.07 16.85 -1.43
C ASN A 87 -13.20 15.33 -1.29
N GLY A 88 -12.13 14.60 -0.99
CA GLY A 88 -12.17 13.15 -1.03
C GLY A 88 -10.82 12.44 -0.90
N ILE A 89 -10.81 11.20 -1.34
CA ILE A 89 -9.72 10.26 -1.21
C ILE A 89 -9.37 9.75 -2.59
N VAL A 90 -8.10 9.90 -2.99
CA VAL A 90 -7.55 9.23 -4.18
C VAL A 90 -6.85 7.98 -3.71
N PHE A 91 -7.34 6.83 -4.16
CA PHE A 91 -6.69 5.56 -3.91
C PHE A 91 -5.46 5.44 -4.79
N ILE A 92 -4.35 5.10 -4.17
CA ILE A 92 -3.16 4.77 -4.92
C ILE A 92 -3.30 3.28 -5.20
N GLU A 93 -3.36 2.92 -6.48
CA GLU A 93 -3.25 1.53 -6.88
C GLU A 93 -2.03 0.94 -6.18
N GLU A 94 -2.23 -0.14 -5.42
CA GLU A 94 -1.11 -0.99 -5.01
C GLU A 94 -0.47 -1.47 -6.29
N ASN A 95 0.52 -0.73 -6.77
CA ASN A 95 1.43 -1.25 -7.74
C ASN A 95 2.33 -2.15 -6.91
N PRO A 96 2.23 -3.49 -7.00
CA PRO A 96 3.11 -4.39 -6.25
C PRO A 96 4.58 -4.08 -6.55
N LEU A 97 4.87 -3.42 -7.67
CA LEU A 97 6.21 -2.94 -8.00
C LEU A 97 6.67 -1.78 -7.10
N ILE A 98 5.79 -0.92 -6.57
CA ILE A 98 6.17 0.24 -5.74
C ILE A 98 6.49 -0.17 -4.31
N ASP A 99 5.72 -1.09 -3.71
CA ASP A 99 6.04 -1.59 -2.37
C ASP A 99 7.24 -2.53 -2.40
N ILE A 100 7.38 -3.33 -3.47
CA ILE A 100 8.64 -4.02 -3.74
C ILE A 100 9.73 -2.97 -3.92
N ALA A 101 9.55 -1.91 -4.71
CA ALA A 101 10.58 -0.89 -4.95
C ALA A 101 11.03 -0.17 -3.67
N LEU A 102 10.10 0.26 -2.82
CA LEU A 102 10.41 0.94 -1.56
C LEU A 102 11.10 0.00 -0.56
N ALA A 103 10.61 -1.24 -0.41
CA ALA A 103 11.29 -2.25 0.43
C ALA A 103 12.64 -2.68 -0.16
N THR A 104 12.75 -2.73 -1.48
CA THR A 104 13.98 -3.15 -2.17
C THR A 104 15.03 -2.05 -2.21
N VAL A 105 14.68 -0.77 -2.20
CA VAL A 105 15.66 0.33 -2.09
C VAL A 105 16.44 0.22 -0.78
N ASP A 106 15.77 -0.06 0.35
CA ASP A 106 16.45 -0.25 1.64
C ASP A 106 17.25 -1.56 1.67
N VAL A 107 16.67 -2.67 1.19
CA VAL A 107 17.37 -3.97 1.11
C VAL A 107 18.59 -3.93 0.17
N LEU A 108 18.53 -3.20 -0.95
CA LEU A 108 19.66 -3.03 -1.88
C LEU A 108 20.82 -2.27 -1.27
N GLN A 109 20.58 -1.39 -0.29
CA GLN A 109 21.68 -0.70 0.38
C GLN A 109 22.52 -1.68 1.20
N ASP A 110 21.85 -2.65 1.84
CA ASP A 110 22.47 -3.61 2.75
C ASP A 110 23.11 -4.82 2.06
N ILE A 111 22.58 -5.29 0.94
CA ILE A 111 23.15 -6.43 0.20
C ILE A 111 24.50 -6.04 -0.40
N LYS A 112 25.62 -6.65 0.02
CA LYS A 112 26.95 -6.37 -0.55
C LYS A 112 27.43 -7.41 -1.56
N ASP A 113 26.74 -8.55 -1.67
CA ASP A 113 27.15 -9.70 -2.48
C ASP A 113 26.30 -9.83 -3.76
N ASP A 114 26.97 -9.98 -4.90
CA ASP A 114 26.31 -10.18 -6.20
C ASP A 114 25.46 -11.47 -6.25
N THR A 115 25.83 -12.49 -5.47
CA THR A 115 25.10 -13.76 -5.33
C THR A 115 23.75 -13.54 -4.66
N GLU A 116 23.71 -12.68 -3.63
CA GLU A 116 22.47 -12.31 -2.95
C GLU A 116 21.58 -11.45 -3.86
N LEU A 117 22.17 -10.50 -4.60
CA LEU A 117 21.44 -9.71 -5.59
C LEU A 117 20.79 -10.59 -6.66
N ILE A 118 21.53 -11.56 -7.20
CA ILE A 118 21.01 -12.52 -8.18
C ILE A 118 19.86 -13.32 -7.57
N SER A 119 20.04 -13.88 -6.37
CA SER A 119 19.02 -14.70 -5.74
C SER A 119 17.71 -13.94 -5.51
N TYR A 120 17.82 -12.70 -5.05
CA TYR A 120 16.67 -11.89 -4.62
C TYR A 120 15.94 -11.23 -5.79
N TYR A 121 16.67 -10.70 -6.77
CA TYR A 121 16.09 -9.81 -7.79
C TYR A 121 15.86 -10.44 -9.16
N THR A 122 16.42 -11.63 -9.43
CA THR A 122 16.33 -12.19 -10.79
C THR A 122 14.88 -12.38 -11.25
N SER A 123 14.02 -12.99 -10.44
CA SER A 123 12.62 -13.22 -10.82
C SER A 123 11.84 -11.91 -11.02
N TYR A 124 12.07 -10.93 -10.14
CA TYR A 124 11.44 -9.61 -10.25
C TYR A 124 11.83 -8.88 -11.53
N ILE A 125 13.12 -8.91 -11.89
CA ILE A 125 13.60 -8.32 -13.14
C ILE A 125 13.03 -9.09 -14.34
N GLU A 126 12.90 -10.42 -14.27
CA GLU A 126 12.26 -11.22 -15.34
C GLU A 126 10.82 -10.76 -15.61
N ASP A 127 10.03 -10.47 -14.57
CA ASP A 127 8.65 -10.00 -14.72
C ASP A 127 8.58 -8.60 -15.37
N ILE A 128 9.54 -7.72 -15.09
CA ILE A 128 9.61 -6.39 -15.71
C ILE A 128 10.02 -6.49 -17.18
N PHE A 129 10.95 -7.39 -17.49
CA PHE A 129 11.32 -7.67 -18.88
C PHE A 129 10.12 -8.07 -19.73
N ASP A 130 9.18 -8.86 -19.20
CA ASP A 130 7.97 -9.28 -19.93
C ASP A 130 6.96 -8.15 -20.15
N LYS A 131 6.98 -7.13 -19.28
CA LYS A 131 6.09 -5.95 -19.39
C LYS A 131 6.72 -4.81 -20.20
N THR A 132 8.01 -4.91 -20.52
CA THR A 132 8.75 -3.86 -21.23
C THR A 132 8.70 -4.13 -22.73
N GLU A 133 8.05 -3.23 -23.47
CA GLU A 133 7.85 -3.36 -24.92
C GLU A 133 9.18 -3.30 -25.71
N ASP A 134 10.05 -2.33 -25.41
CA ASP A 134 11.40 -2.25 -25.94
C ASP A 134 12.45 -2.26 -24.83
N ILE A 135 12.87 -3.48 -24.46
CA ILE A 135 13.88 -3.68 -23.43
C ILE A 135 15.28 -3.21 -23.87
N GLU A 136 15.59 -3.18 -25.17
CA GLU A 136 16.90 -2.73 -25.65
C GLU A 136 17.03 -1.22 -25.46
N GLU A 137 16.00 -0.48 -25.86
CA GLU A 137 15.93 0.97 -25.65
C GLU A 137 15.95 1.30 -24.16
N PHE A 138 15.15 0.59 -23.36
CA PHE A 138 15.11 0.75 -21.91
C PHE A 138 16.49 0.56 -21.27
N LEU A 139 17.20 -0.52 -21.61
CA LEU A 139 18.53 -0.79 -21.07
C LEU A 139 19.53 0.29 -21.48
N LYS A 140 19.50 0.74 -22.75
CA LYS A 140 20.40 1.79 -23.23
C LYS A 140 20.13 3.14 -22.56
N SER A 141 18.86 3.51 -22.39
CA SER A 141 18.49 4.80 -21.79
C SER A 141 18.85 4.89 -20.31
N HIS A 142 18.77 3.78 -19.58
CA HIS A 142 19.02 3.76 -18.12
C HIS A 142 20.47 3.39 -17.75
N LEU A 143 21.16 2.58 -18.56
CA LEU A 143 22.56 2.20 -18.28
C LEU A 143 23.57 3.10 -18.98
N ALA A 144 23.19 3.82 -20.04
CA ALA A 144 24.09 4.63 -20.84
C ALA A 144 25.40 3.88 -21.18
N ASN A 145 26.57 4.41 -20.80
CA ASN A 145 27.87 3.80 -21.07
C ASN A 145 28.07 2.43 -20.38
N GLU A 146 27.33 2.12 -19.31
CA GLU A 146 27.41 0.83 -18.63
C GLU A 146 26.80 -0.30 -19.47
N PHE A 147 25.93 0.02 -20.45
CA PHE A 147 25.36 -0.96 -21.37
C PHE A 147 26.46 -1.71 -22.14
N GLU A 148 27.57 -1.04 -22.47
CA GLU A 148 28.69 -1.67 -23.17
C GLU A 148 29.29 -2.85 -22.39
N LYS A 149 29.20 -2.86 -21.05
CA LYS A 149 29.68 -3.98 -20.22
C LYS A 149 28.87 -5.26 -20.41
N ILE A 150 27.61 -5.12 -20.83
CA ILE A 150 26.69 -6.24 -21.06
C ILE A 150 26.36 -6.44 -22.54
N ARG A 151 26.90 -5.62 -23.44
CA ARG A 151 26.57 -5.65 -24.88
C ARG A 151 26.70 -7.02 -25.51
N TYR A 152 27.78 -7.76 -25.19
CA TYR A 152 27.96 -9.12 -25.69
C TYR A 152 26.90 -10.08 -25.13
N ALA A 153 26.58 -9.98 -23.84
CA ALA A 153 25.52 -10.77 -23.23
C ALA A 153 24.14 -10.44 -23.83
N TRP A 154 23.88 -9.16 -24.11
CA TRP A 154 22.68 -8.70 -24.79
C TRP A 154 22.57 -9.29 -26.20
N GLN A 155 23.66 -9.27 -26.97
CA GLN A 155 23.68 -9.89 -28.29
C GLN A 155 23.47 -11.40 -28.21
N ASP A 156 24.12 -12.10 -27.28
CA ASP A 156 23.92 -13.53 -27.08
C ASP A 156 22.46 -13.88 -26.68
N TYR A 157 21.79 -12.99 -25.94
CA TYR A 157 20.37 -13.13 -25.63
C TYR A 157 19.50 -12.95 -26.89
N LYS A 158 19.76 -11.92 -27.69
CA LYS A 158 19.06 -11.70 -28.98
C LYS A 158 19.26 -12.84 -29.97
N ASP A 159 20.46 -13.42 -29.97
CA ASP A 159 20.82 -14.57 -30.80
C ASP A 159 20.22 -15.89 -30.25
N GLY A 160 19.55 -15.87 -29.08
CA GLY A 160 18.97 -17.04 -28.42
C GLY A 160 19.98 -18.00 -27.78
N LYS A 161 21.26 -17.59 -27.65
CA LYS A 161 22.33 -18.42 -27.06
C LYS A 161 22.25 -18.49 -25.54
N ILE A 162 21.75 -17.44 -24.90
CA ILE A 162 21.52 -17.41 -23.45
C ILE A 162 20.06 -17.09 -23.16
N SER A 163 19.57 -17.60 -22.04
CA SER A 163 18.23 -17.26 -21.56
C SER A 163 18.21 -15.84 -20.96
N ARG A 164 17.00 -15.30 -20.81
CA ARG A 164 16.76 -14.03 -20.11
C ARG A 164 17.35 -14.04 -18.70
N LYS A 165 17.11 -15.12 -17.95
CA LYS A 165 17.69 -15.33 -16.62
C LYS A 165 19.21 -15.19 -16.61
N GLU A 166 19.88 -15.75 -17.61
CA GLU A 166 21.34 -15.65 -17.74
C GLU A 166 21.81 -14.25 -18.14
N LEU A 167 21.05 -13.53 -18.96
CA LEU A 167 21.29 -12.11 -19.23
C LEU A 167 21.23 -11.27 -17.94
N ILE A 168 20.19 -11.44 -17.14
CA ILE A 168 20.00 -10.71 -15.87
C ILE A 168 21.15 -11.01 -14.90
N LYS A 169 21.53 -12.28 -14.75
CA LYS A 169 22.69 -12.67 -13.94
C LYS A 169 23.99 -12.01 -14.42
N LYS A 170 24.23 -12.00 -15.73
CA LYS A 170 25.41 -11.34 -16.32
C LYS A 170 25.35 -9.82 -16.09
N GLY A 171 24.16 -9.22 -16.17
CA GLY A 171 23.93 -7.81 -15.86
C GLY A 171 24.30 -7.47 -14.43
N ILE A 172 23.78 -8.22 -13.46
CA ILE A 172 24.10 -8.04 -12.04
C ILE A 172 25.59 -8.25 -11.79
N LYS A 173 26.23 -9.28 -12.36
CA LYS A 173 27.67 -9.51 -12.16
C LYS A 173 28.58 -8.44 -12.74
N GLN A 174 28.21 -7.83 -13.87
CA GLN A 174 29.08 -6.86 -14.57
C GLN A 174 28.86 -5.42 -14.11
N ILE A 175 27.63 -5.08 -13.75
CA ILE A 175 27.21 -3.71 -13.44
C ILE A 175 26.85 -3.56 -11.94
N GLY A 176 26.56 -4.67 -11.24
CA GLY A 176 26.26 -4.70 -9.81
C GLY A 176 24.88 -4.10 -9.49
N LYS A 177 24.77 -3.50 -8.31
CA LYS A 177 23.55 -2.85 -7.82
C LYS A 177 22.95 -1.85 -8.80
N LYS A 178 23.77 -1.17 -9.61
CA LYS A 178 23.28 -0.21 -10.62
C LYS A 178 22.38 -0.89 -11.64
N PHE A 179 22.65 -2.15 -11.99
CA PHE A 179 21.80 -2.91 -12.88
C PHE A 179 20.44 -3.21 -12.26
N VAL A 180 20.41 -3.54 -10.97
CA VAL A 180 19.14 -3.82 -10.29
C VAL A 180 18.31 -2.54 -10.13
N LYS A 181 18.97 -1.42 -9.82
CA LYS A 181 18.33 -0.12 -9.59
C LYS A 181 17.58 0.47 -10.79
N ILE A 182 17.87 0.07 -12.02
CA ILE A 182 17.09 0.59 -13.16
C ILE A 182 15.70 -0.06 -13.25
N PHE A 183 15.48 -1.20 -12.58
CA PHE A 183 14.23 -1.95 -12.58
C PHE A 183 13.38 -1.67 -11.33
N ILE A 184 13.84 -0.78 -10.45
CA ILE A 184 13.21 -0.42 -9.18
C ILE A 184 12.93 1.07 -9.20
#